data_AF-A0A948G8E1-F1
#
_entry.id   AF-A0A948G8E1-F1
#
_cell.length_a   1.000
_cell.length_b   1.000
_cell.length_c   1.000
_cell.angle_alpha   90.00
_cell.angle_beta   90.00
_cell.angle_gamma   90.00
#
_symmetry.space_group_name_H-M   'P 1'
#
loop_
_entity.id
_entity.type
_entity.pdbx_description
1 polymer ?
#
loop_
_entity_poly.entity_id
_entity_poly.type
_entity_poly.pdbx_seq_one_letter_code
_entity_poly.pdbx_strand_id
1 'polypeptide(L)'
;MKKSVGILLVVLAAVMVITGCGSSGSNGSSVEGVYKAEAGEDTVVLTLKADNTGTFSLSEDLEGLAITYKVKGDSVVLTGPDGKELGDTGTFTIVDEGLRDFAGNLYMKQ
;
A
#
# COMPACT_ATOMS: atom_id res chain seq x y z
N MET A 1 -3.70 62.69 18.71
CA MET A 1 -2.61 62.71 17.72
C MET A 1 -1.84 61.39 17.78
N LYS A 2 -2.02 60.50 16.80
CA LYS A 2 -1.03 59.51 16.38
C LYS A 2 -1.43 59.07 14.98
N LYS A 3 -0.59 59.46 14.01
CA LYS A 3 -0.65 59.05 12.61
C LYS A 3 -0.21 57.58 12.55
N SER A 4 -0.83 56.79 11.68
CA SER A 4 -0.09 56.05 10.66
C SER A 4 -1.06 55.45 9.64
N VAL A 5 -0.91 55.99 8.43
CA VAL A 5 -1.38 55.50 7.15
C VAL A 5 -0.62 54.21 6.83
N GLY A 6 -1.29 53.21 6.23
CA GLY A 6 -0.59 52.00 5.81
C GLY A 6 -1.46 50.98 5.08
N ILE A 7 -1.72 51.29 3.80
CA ILE A 7 -1.76 50.33 2.68
C ILE A 7 -2.96 49.37 2.59
N LEU A 8 -3.87 49.80 1.72
CA LEU A 8 -4.69 49.02 0.80
C LEU A 8 -3.99 47.75 0.29
N LEU A 9 -4.52 46.58 0.63
CA LEU A 9 -4.33 45.37 -0.15
C LEU A 9 -5.72 44.83 -0.54
N VAL A 10 -6.17 45.28 -1.71
CA VAL A 10 -7.12 44.54 -2.53
C VAL A 10 -6.44 43.21 -2.88
N VAL A 11 -7.13 42.06 -2.75
CA VAL A 11 -7.09 40.95 -3.72
C VAL A 11 -8.09 39.85 -3.31
N LEU A 12 -9.03 39.61 -4.24
CA LEU A 12 -9.77 38.39 -4.55
C LEU A 12 -10.57 37.66 -3.47
N ALA A 13 -11.89 37.84 -3.55
CA ALA A 13 -12.82 36.76 -3.34
C ALA A 13 -12.62 35.68 -4.43
N ALA A 14 -12.26 34.47 -4.04
CA ALA A 14 -12.45 33.27 -4.86
C ALA A 14 -13.47 32.38 -4.15
N VAL A 15 -14.70 32.42 -4.64
CA VAL A 15 -15.71 31.40 -4.38
C VAL A 15 -15.21 30.12 -5.04
N MET A 16 -14.78 29.14 -4.25
CA MET A 16 -14.65 27.76 -4.72
C MET A 16 -15.83 26.96 -4.18
N VAL A 17 -16.83 26.76 -5.03
CA VAL A 17 -17.76 25.65 -4.90
C VAL A 17 -16.97 24.39 -5.25
N ILE A 18 -16.59 23.60 -4.25
CA ILE A 18 -16.10 22.24 -4.48
C ILE A 18 -17.27 21.30 -4.24
N THR A 19 -18.15 21.17 -5.24
CA THR A 19 -18.91 19.94 -5.43
C THR A 19 -18.10 19.05 -6.37
N GLY A 20 -17.11 18.37 -5.79
CA GLY A 20 -16.42 17.25 -6.39
C GLY A 20 -16.96 15.96 -5.77
N CYS A 21 -17.97 15.40 -6.41
CA CYS A 21 -18.41 14.03 -6.26
C CYS A 21 -17.22 13.08 -6.49
N GLY A 22 -17.06 12.08 -5.61
CA GLY A 22 -16.39 10.82 -5.93
C GLY A 22 -14.88 10.89 -6.18
N SER A 23 -14.12 10.93 -5.10
CA SER A 23 -12.94 10.08 -5.05
C SER A 23 -12.85 9.59 -3.62
N SER A 24 -13.22 8.32 -3.41
CA SER A 24 -12.77 7.58 -2.24
C SER A 24 -11.27 7.77 -2.22
N GLY A 25 -10.80 8.68 -1.36
CA GLY A 25 -9.38 8.95 -1.23
C GLY A 25 -8.70 7.61 -1.00
N SER A 26 -7.89 7.20 -1.98
CA SER A 26 -6.90 6.17 -1.78
C SER A 26 -5.99 6.66 -0.67
N ASN A 27 -6.35 6.37 0.59
CA ASN A 27 -5.41 6.24 1.69
C ASN A 27 -4.60 4.95 1.48
N GLY A 28 -4.10 4.75 0.26
CA GLY A 28 -3.16 3.69 -0.04
C GLY A 28 -1.81 4.22 0.37
N SER A 29 -1.36 3.90 1.59
CA SER A 29 0.05 3.56 1.74
C SER A 29 0.31 2.52 0.65
N SER A 30 1.02 2.93 -0.41
CA SER A 30 1.12 2.13 -1.63
C SER A 30 1.99 0.91 -1.33
N VAL A 31 1.33 -0.16 -0.89
CA VAL A 31 1.91 -1.48 -0.63
C VAL A 31 2.36 -2.15 -1.94
N GLU A 32 2.15 -1.51 -3.09
CA GLU A 32 2.68 -1.95 -4.37
C GLU A 32 4.21 -2.02 -4.36
N GLY A 33 4.76 -3.07 -4.94
CA GLY A 33 6.19 -3.31 -4.99
C GLY A 33 6.55 -4.79 -5.04
N VAL A 34 7.85 -5.04 -5.14
CA VAL A 34 8.43 -6.38 -4.99
C VAL A 34 9.01 -6.47 -3.58
N TYR A 35 8.66 -7.52 -2.86
CA TYR A 35 9.13 -7.77 -1.52
C TYR A 35 9.82 -9.13 -1.47
N LYS A 36 10.93 -9.20 -0.74
CA LYS A 36 11.71 -10.43 -0.57
C LYS A 36 11.93 -10.74 0.90
N ALA A 37 11.78 -12.01 1.26
CA ALA A 37 12.16 -12.53 2.58
C ALA A 37 13.05 -13.76 2.40
N GLU A 38 14.12 -13.84 3.18
CA GLU A 38 14.96 -15.04 3.24
C GLU A 38 14.25 -16.10 4.10
N ALA A 39 14.08 -17.30 3.56
CA ALA A 39 13.46 -18.44 4.22
C ALA A 39 14.41 -19.64 4.17
N GLY A 40 15.42 -19.64 5.04
CA GLY A 40 16.47 -20.66 5.03
C GLY A 40 17.44 -20.43 3.86
N GLU A 41 17.53 -21.38 2.94
CA GLU A 41 18.34 -21.28 1.71
C GLU A 41 17.57 -20.68 0.53
N ASP A 42 16.24 -20.54 0.65
CA ASP A 42 15.35 -20.01 -0.37
C ASP A 42 15.02 -18.53 -0.14
N THR A 43 14.63 -17.83 -1.20
CA THR A 43 14.14 -16.45 -1.16
C THR A 43 12.68 -16.40 -1.60
N VAL A 44 11.79 -16.07 -0.68
CA VAL A 44 10.37 -15.89 -0.98
C VAL A 44 10.17 -14.51 -1.61
N VAL A 45 9.43 -14.45 -2.72
CA VAL A 45 9.13 -13.21 -3.44
C VAL A 45 7.63 -12.96 -3.45
N LEU A 46 7.23 -11.78 -2.99
CA LEU A 46 5.86 -11.28 -3.10
C LEU A 46 5.86 -10.02 -3.98
N THR A 47 5.10 -10.03 -5.06
CA THR A 47 4.89 -8.86 -5.92
C THR A 47 3.46 -8.38 -5.78
N LEU A 48 3.25 -7.11 -5.46
CA LEU A 48 1.95 -6.45 -5.35
C LEU A 48 1.85 -5.32 -6.39
N LYS A 49 0.75 -5.29 -7.16
CA LYS A 49 0.51 -4.34 -8.26
C LYS A 49 -0.70 -3.44 -7.98
N ALA A 50 -0.69 -2.26 -8.59
CA ALA A 50 -1.69 -1.20 -8.37
C ALA A 50 -3.15 -1.64 -8.57
N ASP A 51 -3.36 -2.65 -9.41
CA ASP A 51 -4.68 -3.21 -9.72
C ASP A 51 -5.16 -4.27 -8.70
N ASN A 52 -4.54 -4.37 -7.53
CA ASN A 52 -4.82 -5.35 -6.46
C ASN A 52 -4.53 -6.81 -6.85
N THR A 53 -3.65 -7.01 -7.83
CA THR A 53 -3.14 -8.33 -8.23
C THR A 53 -1.68 -8.48 -7.86
N GLY A 54 -1.17 -9.70 -7.92
CA GLY A 54 0.21 -9.98 -7.56
C GLY A 54 0.63 -11.40 -7.84
N THR A 55 1.86 -11.72 -7.42
CA THR A 55 2.42 -13.07 -7.47
C THR A 55 3.14 -13.38 -6.17
N PHE A 56 3.03 -14.62 -5.71
CA PHE A 56 3.74 -15.15 -4.55
C PHE A 56 4.58 -16.37 -4.97
N SER A 57 5.90 -16.29 -4.83
CA SER A 57 6.85 -17.35 -5.18
C SER A 57 7.65 -17.76 -3.96
N LEU A 58 7.88 -19.06 -3.76
CA LEU A 58 8.72 -19.58 -2.67
C LEU A 58 10.24 -19.46 -2.96
N SER A 59 10.60 -19.24 -4.23
CA SER A 59 11.98 -19.03 -4.69
C SER A 59 11.96 -18.12 -5.92
N GLU A 60 13.05 -17.38 -6.20
CA GLU A 60 13.17 -16.51 -7.38
C GLU A 60 13.12 -17.29 -8.70
N ASP A 61 13.56 -18.56 -8.68
CA ASP A 61 13.62 -19.43 -9.85
C ASP A 61 12.29 -20.15 -10.13
N LEU A 62 11.29 -20.02 -9.26
CA LEU A 62 10.00 -20.68 -9.40
C LEU A 62 8.93 -19.74 -9.96
N GLU A 63 8.04 -20.30 -10.80
CA GLU A 63 6.84 -19.59 -11.23
C GLU A 63 6.00 -19.21 -10.01
N GLY A 64 5.63 -17.93 -9.93
CA GLY A 64 4.83 -17.42 -8.83
C GLY A 64 3.37 -17.81 -8.94
N LEU A 65 2.78 -18.14 -7.80
CA LEU A 65 1.34 -18.29 -7.65
C LEU A 65 0.67 -16.94 -7.89
N ALA A 66 -0.23 -16.86 -8.87
CA ALA A 66 -1.05 -15.67 -9.07
C ALA A 66 -1.97 -15.45 -7.86
N ILE A 67 -1.96 -14.23 -7.32
CA ILE A 67 -2.79 -13.84 -6.18
C ILE A 67 -3.52 -12.53 -6.45
N THR A 68 -4.57 -12.28 -5.69
CA THR A 68 -5.14 -10.94 -5.49
C THR A 68 -4.97 -10.53 -4.05
N TYR A 69 -5.05 -9.25 -3.74
CA TYR A 69 -4.88 -8.78 -2.36
C TYR A 69 -5.84 -7.64 -2.01
N LYS A 70 -6.02 -7.43 -0.69
CA LYS A 70 -6.74 -6.28 -0.15
C LYS A 70 -5.97 -5.71 1.03
N VAL A 71 -5.93 -4.39 1.12
CA VAL A 71 -5.41 -3.68 2.29
C VAL A 71 -6.56 -3.42 3.26
N LYS A 72 -6.40 -3.85 4.52
CA LYS A 72 -7.37 -3.70 5.62
C LYS A 72 -6.64 -3.05 6.80
N GLY A 73 -6.68 -1.71 6.87
CA GLY A 73 -5.87 -0.98 7.86
C GLY A 73 -4.39 -1.22 7.63
N ASP A 74 -3.67 -1.66 8.66
CA ASP A 74 -2.25 -2.00 8.61
C ASP A 74 -1.96 -3.43 8.12
N SER A 75 -2.94 -4.10 7.49
CA SER A 75 -2.78 -5.47 7.03
C SER A 75 -3.00 -5.62 5.52
N VAL A 76 -2.19 -6.46 4.87
CA VAL A 76 -2.40 -6.97 3.51
C VAL A 76 -2.90 -8.40 3.60
N VAL A 77 -4.06 -8.69 3.00
CA VAL A 77 -4.64 -10.04 2.97
C VAL A 77 -4.63 -10.56 1.54
N LEU A 78 -3.96 -11.69 1.33
CA LEU A 78 -3.84 -12.36 0.05
C LEU A 78 -4.99 -13.36 -0.17
N THR A 79 -5.42 -13.43 -1.42
CA THR A 79 -6.42 -14.36 -1.93
C THR A 79 -5.79 -15.16 -3.06
N GLY A 80 -5.87 -16.49 -2.95
CA GLY A 80 -5.37 -17.41 -3.95
C GLY A 80 -6.15 -17.36 -5.27
N PRO A 81 -5.67 -18.06 -6.31
CA PRO A 81 -6.31 -18.09 -7.63
C PRO A 81 -7.68 -18.78 -7.60
N ASP A 82 -7.96 -19.60 -6.59
CA ASP A 82 -9.28 -20.20 -6.35
C ASP A 82 -10.29 -19.23 -5.71
N GLY A 83 -9.87 -17.98 -5.46
CA GLY A 83 -10.72 -16.92 -4.93
C GLY A 83 -10.91 -16.96 -3.41
N LYS A 84 -10.17 -17.82 -2.70
CA LYS A 84 -10.21 -17.89 -1.23
C LYS A 84 -9.04 -17.15 -0.60
N GLU A 85 -9.31 -16.49 0.52
CA GLU A 85 -8.26 -15.92 1.36
C GLU A 85 -7.34 -17.06 1.85
N LEU A 86 -6.03 -16.84 1.80
CA LEU A 86 -5.05 -17.85 2.20
C LEU A 86 -4.98 -18.04 3.74
N GLY A 87 -5.77 -17.29 4.50
CA GLY A 87 -5.80 -17.33 5.96
C GLY A 87 -4.59 -16.63 6.59
N ASP A 88 -4.11 -17.15 7.71
CA ASP A 88 -2.98 -16.58 8.45
C ASP A 88 -1.69 -16.53 7.61
N THR A 89 -1.49 -17.51 6.72
CA THR A 89 -0.29 -17.60 5.88
C THR A 89 -0.26 -16.56 4.74
N GLY A 90 -1.40 -15.98 4.39
CA GLY A 90 -1.48 -14.88 3.41
C GLY A 90 -1.84 -13.55 4.04
N THR A 91 -1.71 -13.40 5.35
CA THR A 91 -1.95 -12.13 6.03
C THR A 91 -0.62 -11.53 6.46
N PHE A 92 -0.37 -10.30 6.03
CA PHE A 92 0.86 -9.57 6.33
C PHE A 92 0.53 -8.27 7.05
N THR A 93 1.33 -7.90 8.04
CA THR A 93 1.29 -6.58 8.67
C THR A 93 2.21 -5.64 7.90
N ILE A 94 1.72 -4.44 7.59
CA ILE A 94 2.48 -3.36 6.99
C ILE A 94 3.35 -2.74 8.07
N VAL A 95 4.66 -2.68 7.82
CA VAL A 95 5.65 -2.04 8.70
C VAL A 95 6.50 -1.08 7.88
N ASP A 96 7.21 -0.15 8.52
CA ASP A 96 8.03 0.86 7.81
C ASP A 96 9.01 0.24 6.80
N GLU A 97 9.57 -0.93 7.12
CA GLU A 97 10.58 -1.63 6.32
C GLU A 97 9.99 -2.53 5.21
N GLY A 98 8.68 -2.79 5.24
CA GLY A 98 8.02 -3.69 4.29
C GLY A 98 6.79 -4.41 4.83
N LEU A 99 6.73 -5.73 4.65
CA LEU A 99 5.58 -6.56 5.04
C LEU A 99 6.05 -7.68 5.98
N ARG A 100 5.36 -7.91 7.10
CA ARG A 100 5.68 -8.98 8.04
C ARG A 100 4.60 -10.05 8.04
N ASP A 101 4.96 -11.32 7.87
CA ASP A 101 3.99 -12.42 7.92
C ASP A 101 3.66 -12.84 9.36
N PHE A 102 2.72 -13.78 9.52
CA PHE A 102 2.33 -14.32 10.82
C PHE A 102 3.48 -15.07 11.55
N ALA A 103 4.45 -15.61 10.81
CA ALA A 103 5.62 -16.29 11.38
C ALA A 103 6.71 -15.29 11.84
N GLY A 104 6.54 -14.00 11.56
CA GLY A 104 7.47 -12.93 11.91
C GLY A 104 8.54 -12.66 10.85
N ASN A 105 8.49 -13.31 9.69
CA ASN A 105 9.42 -13.07 8.60
C ASN A 105 9.15 -11.70 7.99
N LEU A 106 10.20 -10.90 7.81
CA LEU A 106 10.12 -9.58 7.20
C LEU A 106 10.44 -9.67 5.71
N TYR A 107 9.47 -9.27 4.90
CA TYR A 107 9.58 -9.12 3.46
C TYR A 107 9.95 -7.67 3.17
N MET A 108 11.21 -7.45 2.82
CA MET A 108 11.76 -6.11 2.57
C MET A 108 11.43 -5.68 1.14
N LYS A 109 10.93 -4.45 1.01
CA LYS A 109 10.67 -3.84 -0.29
C LYS A 109 11.98 -3.62 -1.05
N GLN A 110 12.03 -4.05 -2.31
CA GLN A 110 13.19 -3.89 -3.21
C GLN A 110 13.19 -2.54 -3.92
#